data_AF-A0A524IY50-F1
#
_entry.id   AF-A0A524IY50-F1
#
_cell.length_a   1.000
_cell.length_b   1.000
_cell.length_c   1.000
_cell.angle_alpha   90.00
_cell.angle_beta   90.00
_cell.angle_gamma   90.00
#
_symmetry.space_group_name_H-M   'P 1'
#
loop_
_entity.id
_entity.type
_entity.pdbx_description
1 polymer ?
#
loop_
_entity_poly.entity_id
_entity_poly.type
_entity_poly.pdbx_seq_one_letter_code
_entity_poly.pdbx_strand_id
1 'polypeptide(L)' 'ARHMGQRPEVRGVVMNPRDHPHGGGEGKSPTGMPPKTPWGKPAMGYRTRRSKTTGRLIVRSRHRK' A
#
# COMPACT_ATOMS: atom_id res chain seq x y z
N ALA A 1 -16.34 -12.08 8.04
CA ALA A 1 -16.09 -10.72 7.52
C ALA A 1 -17.32 -9.82 7.60
N ARG A 2 -18.42 -10.12 6.90
CA ARG A 2 -19.58 -9.21 6.82
C ARG A 2 -20.25 -8.90 8.16
N HIS A 3 -20.38 -9.91 9.04
CA HIS A 3 -20.90 -9.71 10.41
C HIS A 3 -19.95 -8.89 11.31
N MET A 4 -18.70 -8.72 10.90
CA MET A 4 -17.68 -7.90 11.57
C MET A 4 -17.53 -6.51 10.90
N GLY A 5 -18.47 -6.12 10.02
CA GLY A 5 -18.45 -4.81 9.33
C GLY A 5 -17.45 -4.70 8.17
N GLN A 6 -16.79 -5.78 7.77
CA GLN A 6 -15.80 -5.75 6.69
C GLN A 6 -16.47 -5.86 5.31
N ARG A 7 -16.29 -4.84 4.47
CA ARG A 7 -16.72 -4.83 3.07
C ARG A 7 -15.65 -5.48 2.17
N PRO A 8 -16.03 -6.07 1.02
CA PRO A 8 -15.05 -6.59 0.09
C PRO A 8 -14.17 -5.46 -0.46
N GLU A 9 -12.86 -5.72 -0.55
CA GLU A 9 -11.88 -4.85 -1.20
C GLU A 9 -11.48 -5.44 -2.55
N VAL A 10 -11.41 -4.59 -3.57
CA VAL A 10 -11.02 -5.00 -4.93
C VAL A 10 -9.52 -4.75 -5.12
N ARG A 11 -8.81 -5.71 -5.69
CA ARG A 11 -7.37 -5.59 -5.96
C ARG A 11 -7.12 -4.60 -7.09
N GLY A 12 -6.09 -3.76 -6.95
CA GLY A 12 -5.71 -2.76 -7.95
C GLY A 12 -5.37 -3.29 -9.34
N VAL A 13 -4.86 -4.53 -9.44
CA VAL A 13 -4.55 -5.19 -10.73
C VAL A 13 -5.80 -5.42 -11.59
N VAL A 14 -6.98 -5.50 -10.98
CA VAL A 14 -8.25 -5.75 -11.68
C VAL A 14 -8.93 -4.44 -12.11
N MET A 15 -8.38 -3.29 -11.71
CA MET A 15 -8.95 -1.97 -11.99
C MET A 15 -8.45 -1.42 -13.34
N ASN A 16 -8.97 -0.26 -13.76
CA ASN A 16 -8.44 0.45 -14.92
C ASN A 16 -7.22 1.32 -14.55
N PRO A 17 -6.37 1.71 -15.51
CA PRO A 17 -5.21 2.58 -15.26
C PRO A 17 -5.55 3.92 -14.58
N ARG A 18 -6.77 4.43 -14.79
CA ARG A 18 -7.28 5.66 -14.17
C ARG A 18 -7.51 5.50 -12.65
N ASP A 19 -7.92 4.31 -12.23
CA ASP A 19 -8.40 4.06 -10.87
C ASP A 19 -7.28 3.55 -9.96
N HIS A 20 -6.32 2.80 -10.52
CA HIS A 20 -5.20 2.26 -9.76
C HIS A 20 -3.90 2.27 -10.58
N PRO A 21 -2.74 2.58 -9.97
CA PRO A 21 -1.43 2.47 -10.63
C PRO A 21 -1.05 1.06 -11.13
N HIS A 22 -1.83 0.03 -10.80
CA HIS A 22 -1.60 -1.35 -11.23
C HIS A 22 -2.70 -1.83 -12.18
N GLY A 23 -3.67 -0.97 -12.48
CA GLY A 23 -4.81 -1.31 -13.32
C GLY A 23 -4.47 -1.29 -14.80
N GLY A 24 -5.28 -2.00 -15.58
CA GLY A 24 -5.12 -2.18 -17.02
C GLY A 24 -4.19 -3.33 -17.40
N GLY A 25 -3.76 -3.30 -18.67
CA GLY A 25 -3.08 -4.42 -19.31
C GLY A 25 -4.05 -5.42 -19.94
N GLU A 26 -3.51 -6.29 -20.79
CA GLU A 26 -4.28 -7.40 -21.38
C GLU A 26 -4.28 -8.59 -20.42
N GLY A 27 -5.48 -9.09 -20.11
CA GLY A 27 -5.65 -10.19 -19.16
C GLY A 27 -5.13 -9.86 -17.75
N LYS A 28 -4.51 -10.84 -17.09
CA LYS A 28 -3.92 -10.65 -15.76
C LYS A 28 -2.43 -10.36 -15.90
N SER A 29 -2.04 -9.10 -15.79
CA SER A 29 -0.64 -8.68 -15.85
C SER A 29 0.05 -8.71 -14.47
N PRO A 30 1.39 -8.92 -14.42
CA PRO A 30 2.17 -8.65 -13.22
C PRO A 30 2.18 -7.15 -12.92
N THR A 31 2.56 -6.75 -11.71
CA THR A 31 2.48 -5.34 -11.26
C THR A 31 3.30 -4.37 -12.12
N GLY A 32 4.36 -4.82 -12.79
CA GLY A 32 5.20 -4.01 -13.71
C GLY A 32 6.00 -2.87 -13.05
N MET A 33 5.65 -2.49 -11.82
CA MET A 33 6.23 -1.44 -11.01
C MET A 33 6.30 -1.88 -9.54
N PRO A 34 7.06 -1.18 -8.68
CA PRO A 34 6.98 -1.38 -7.24
C PRO A 34 5.53 -1.23 -6.75
N PRO A 35 5.06 -2.07 -5.81
CA PRO A 35 3.68 -2.01 -5.34
C PRO A 35 3.31 -0.64 -4.77
N LYS A 36 2.25 -0.05 -5.29
CA LYS A 36 1.69 1.24 -4.87
C LYS A 36 0.27 1.10 -4.34
N THR A 37 -0.11 2.06 -3.50
CA THR A 37 -1.49 2.35 -3.11
C THR A 37 -2.27 2.97 -4.28
N PRO A 38 -3.60 3.07 -4.21
CA PRO A 38 -4.41 3.73 -5.24
C PRO A 38 -3.95 5.17 -5.55
N TRP A 39 -3.36 5.85 -4.55
CA TRP A 39 -2.84 7.23 -4.66
C TRP A 39 -1.34 7.31 -4.96
N GLY A 40 -0.70 6.19 -5.32
CA GLY A 40 0.69 6.17 -5.77
C GLY A 40 1.77 6.10 -4.69
N LYS A 41 1.43 6.17 -3.39
CA LYS A 41 2.41 5.91 -2.31
C LYS A 41 2.89 4.46 -2.36
N PRO A 42 4.17 4.15 -2.11
CA PRO A 42 4.65 2.77 -2.08
C PRO A 42 3.98 1.98 -0.94
N ALA A 43 3.50 0.78 -1.25
CA ALA A 43 2.80 -0.09 -0.30
C ALA A 43 3.78 -0.96 0.51
N MET A 44 4.99 -1.21 -0.01
CA MET A 44 5.97 -2.10 0.60
C MET A 44 7.22 -1.32 1.05
N GLY A 45 7.66 -1.55 2.29
CA GLY A 45 8.92 -1.01 2.84
C GLY A 45 8.95 0.50 3.15
N TYR A 46 7.94 1.28 2.74
CA TYR A 46 7.93 2.72 2.95
C TYR A 46 7.48 3.11 4.37
N ARG A 47 8.35 3.83 5.10
CA ARG A 47 8.01 4.39 6.41
C ARG A 47 7.14 5.64 6.24
N THR A 48 5.87 5.54 6.62
CA THR A 48 4.89 6.63 6.49
C THR A 48 5.09 7.77 7.50
N ARG A 49 5.58 7.45 8.71
CA ARG A 49 5.82 8.44 9.77
C ARG A 49 7.15 9.18 9.57
N ARG A 50 7.08 10.50 9.38
CA ARG A 50 8.25 11.37 9.14
C ARG A 50 8.72 12.16 10.38
N SER A 51 7.81 12.54 11.26
CA SER A 51 8.16 13.42 12.40
C SER A 51 9.16 12.77 13.36
N LYS A 52 10.27 13.47 13.63
CA LYS A 52 11.32 13.04 14.56
C LYS A 52 10.85 13.10 16.02
N THR A 53 9.96 14.03 16.37
CA THR A 53 9.49 14.22 17.77
C THR A 53 8.77 12.99 18.31
N THR A 54 7.98 12.32 17.46
CA THR A 54 7.28 11.07 17.79
C THR A 54 8.20 9.88 18.09
N GLY A 55 9.50 10.01 17.79
CA GLY A 55 10.51 9.01 18.10
C GLY A 55 11.28 9.25 19.39
N ARG A 56 11.04 10.37 20.08
CA ARG A 56 11.90 10.85 21.19
C ARG A 56 12.01 9.87 22.36
N LEU A 57 10.94 9.14 22.67
CA LEU A 57 10.88 8.18 23.78
C LEU A 57 11.07 6.72 23.30
N ILE A 58 11.41 6.50 22.03
CA ILE A 58 11.60 5.15 21.49
C ILE A 58 13.02 4.68 21.79
N VAL A 59 13.16 3.73 22.71
CA VAL A 59 14.46 3.15 23.10
C VAL A 59 15.01 2.19 22.03
N ARG A 60 14.15 1.33 21.45
CA ARG A 60 14.53 0.43 20.34
C ARG A 60 13.50 0.50 19.23
N SER A 61 13.93 0.93 18.04
CA SER A 61 13.07 0.97 16.86
C SER A 61 12.92 -0.43 16.27
N ARG A 62 11.69 -0.84 15.95
CA ARG A 62 11.40 -2.02 15.12
C ARG A 62 11.98 -1.97 13.69
N HIS A 63 12.47 -0.80 13.26
CA HIS A 63 13.12 -0.60 11.96
C HIS A 63 14.65 -0.56 12.07
N ARG A 64 15.21 -0.73 13.28
CA ARG A 64 16.67 -0.86 13.46
C ARG A 64 17.05 -2.26 12.98
N LYS A 65 17.92 -2.34 11.97
CA LYS A 65 18.62 -3.58 11.60
C LYS A 65 19.67 -3.89 12.65
#